data_AF-A0A0S8G390-F1
#
_entry.id   AF-A0A0S8G390-F1
#
_cell.length_a   1.000
_cell.length_b   1.000
_cell.length_c   1.000
_cell.angle_alpha   90.00
_cell.angle_beta   90.00
_cell.angle_gamma   90.00
#
_symmetry.space_group_name_H-M   'P 1'
#
loop_
_entity.id
_entity.type
_entity.pdbx_description
1 polymer ?
#
loop_
_entity_poly.entity_id
_entity_poly.type
_entity_poly.pdbx_seq_one_letter_code
_entity_poly.pdbx_strand_id
1 'polypeptide(L)'
;QAILRLAERGVWILTALLAVAVLLIVGNTIRLAVLNRREEIEIVRLVGGTDAFIRRPFLYAGTLQGAFGALLAWLLVAGTLALMSGPIGELGALYGTGAAAAGLGGSASMALLAGGAGLGWLGSRIAVERHLRRIF
;
A
#
# COMPACT_ATOMS: atom_id res chain seq x y z
N GLN A 1 11.09 -9.03 28.50
CA GLN A 1 9.70 -9.19 28.03
C GLN A 1 8.92 -7.87 27.96
N ALA A 2 9.10 -6.90 28.88
CA ALA A 2 8.42 -5.60 28.82
C ALA A 2 8.80 -4.75 27.59
N ILE A 3 10.08 -4.71 27.21
CA ILE A 3 10.59 -3.95 26.05
C ILE A 3 9.98 -4.44 24.73
N LEU A 4 9.83 -5.76 24.56
CA LEU A 4 9.25 -6.35 23.34
C LEU A 4 7.78 -5.96 23.14
N ARG A 5 6.97 -5.93 24.22
CA ARG A 5 5.57 -5.49 24.15
C ARG A 5 5.44 -4.00 23.83
N LEU A 6 6.39 -3.19 24.31
CA LEU A 6 6.45 -1.77 23.98
C LEU A 6 6.77 -1.56 22.49
N ALA A 7 7.75 -2.31 21.97
CA ALA A 7 8.12 -2.29 20.57
C ALA A 7 6.95 -2.72 19.67
N GLU A 8 6.26 -3.82 20.02
CA GLU A 8 5.12 -4.33 19.25
C GLU A 8 3.99 -3.29 19.16
N ARG A 9 3.65 -2.63 20.27
CA ARG A 9 2.68 -1.53 20.26
C ARG A 9 3.12 -0.34 19.42
N GLY A 10 4.40 0.01 19.48
CA GLY A 10 4.98 1.06 18.64
C GLY A 10 4.82 0.75 17.14
N VAL A 11 5.08 -0.50 16.75
CA VAL A 11 4.90 -0.96 15.36
C VAL A 11 3.45 -0.81 14.93
N TRP A 12 2.48 -1.28 15.73
CA TRP A 12 1.06 -1.14 15.40
C TRP A 12 0.61 0.31 15.24
N ILE A 13 1.08 1.21 16.10
CA ILE A 13 0.78 2.65 16.00
C ILE A 13 1.35 3.23 14.71
N LEU A 14 2.61 2.90 14.38
CA LEU A 14 3.25 3.36 13.15
C LEU A 14 2.54 2.83 11.91
N THR A 15 2.17 1.54 11.89
CA THR A 15 1.39 0.93 10.82
C THR A 15 0.07 1.65 10.60
N ALA A 16 -0.66 1.97 11.67
CA ALA A 16 -1.92 2.71 11.57
C ALA A 16 -1.71 4.13 11.00
N LEU A 17 -0.68 4.84 11.48
CA LEU A 17 -0.37 6.19 11.03
C LEU A 17 0.03 6.22 9.54
N LEU A 18 0.86 5.28 9.10
CA LEU A 18 1.24 5.14 7.69
C LEU A 18 0.05 4.75 6.82
N ALA A 19 -0.82 3.86 7.31
CA ALA A 19 -2.05 3.53 6.59
C ALA A 19 -2.92 4.78 6.36
N VAL A 20 -3.10 5.62 7.38
CA VAL A 20 -3.83 6.91 7.24
C VAL A 20 -3.12 7.85 6.25
N ALA A 21 -1.79 7.94 6.28
CA ALA A 21 -1.05 8.76 5.33
C ALA A 21 -1.31 8.31 3.87
N VAL A 22 -1.29 6.99 3.60
CA VAL A 22 -1.61 6.44 2.28
C VAL A 22 -3.04 6.80 1.87
N LEU A 23 -4.02 6.69 2.78
CA LEU A 23 -5.41 7.09 2.51
C LEU A 23 -5.50 8.56 2.09
N LEU A 24 -4.78 9.45 2.78
CA LEU A 24 -4.76 10.88 2.48
C LEU A 24 -4.10 11.18 1.13
N ILE A 25 -2.97 10.53 0.83
CA ILE A 25 -2.27 10.70 -0.44
C ILE A 25 -3.15 10.25 -1.59
N VAL A 26 -3.70 9.02 -1.55
CA VAL A 26 -4.57 8.49 -2.59
C VAL A 26 -5.81 9.37 -2.76
N GLY A 27 -6.43 9.82 -1.65
CA GLY A 27 -7.57 10.73 -1.70
C GLY A 27 -7.26 12.06 -2.38
N ASN A 28 -6.12 12.66 -2.07
CA ASN A 28 -5.71 13.91 -2.70
C ASN A 28 -5.37 13.74 -4.19
N THR A 29 -4.70 12.63 -4.56
CA THR A 29 -4.42 12.31 -5.96
C THR A 29 -5.71 12.14 -6.76
N ILE A 30 -6.69 11.42 -6.23
CA ILE A 30 -7.99 11.24 -6.88
C ILE A 30 -8.70 12.59 -7.04
N ARG A 31 -8.70 13.43 -6.00
CA ARG A 31 -9.27 14.79 -6.08
C ARG A 31 -8.67 15.61 -7.21
N LEU A 32 -7.34 15.63 -7.30
CA LEU A 32 -6.63 16.36 -8.36
C LEU A 32 -6.94 15.79 -9.75
N ALA A 33 -6.99 14.45 -9.88
CA ALA A 33 -7.32 13.79 -11.13
C ALA A 33 -8.76 14.07 -11.60
N VAL A 34 -9.73 14.09 -10.68
CA VAL A 34 -11.12 14.48 -10.97
C VAL A 34 -11.18 15.94 -11.40
N LEU A 35 -10.46 16.84 -10.72
CA LEU A 35 -10.48 18.27 -11.06
C LEU A 35 -9.92 18.53 -12.46
N ASN A 36 -8.83 17.85 -12.83
CA ASN A 36 -8.23 17.94 -14.18
C ASN A 36 -9.13 17.40 -15.29
N ARG A 37 -10.08 16.50 -14.98
CA ARG A 37 -11.02 15.91 -15.94
C ARG A 37 -12.46 16.40 -15.75
N ARG A 38 -12.65 17.52 -15.05
CA ARG A 38 -13.97 18.01 -14.68
C ARG A 38 -14.88 18.24 -15.89
N GLU A 39 -14.36 18.88 -16.94
CA GLU A 39 -15.11 19.16 -18.18
C GLU A 39 -15.53 17.88 -18.90
N GLU A 40 -14.62 16.90 -19.01
CA GLU A 40 -14.90 15.60 -19.63
C GLU A 40 -16.00 14.84 -18.86
N ILE A 41 -15.93 14.87 -17.52
CA ILE A 41 -16.94 14.27 -16.64
C ILE A 41 -18.30 14.96 -16.80
N GLU A 42 -18.32 16.28 -16.93
CA GLU A 42 -19.55 17.07 -17.12
C GLU A 42 -20.24 16.72 -18.45
N ILE A 43 -19.48 16.62 -19.54
CA ILE A 43 -19.98 16.19 -20.86
C ILE A 43 -20.57 14.77 -20.77
N VAL A 44 -19.84 13.83 -20.17
CA VAL A 44 -20.31 12.44 -20.01
C VAL A 44 -21.60 12.39 -19.20
N ARG A 45 -21.75 13.25 -18.20
CA ARG A 45 -22.97 13.32 -17.37
C ARG A 45 -24.17 13.89 -18.11
N LEU A 46 -23.96 14.88 -18.98
CA LEU A 46 -25.01 15.46 -19.82
C LEU A 46 -25.59 14.46 -20.83
N VAL A 47 -24.80 13.48 -21.27
CA VAL A 47 -25.23 12.41 -22.19
C VAL A 47 -25.81 11.19 -21.41
N GLY A 48 -25.99 11.30 -20.09
CA GLY A 48 -26.60 10.25 -19.26
C GLY A 48 -25.62 9.24 -18.65
N GLY A 49 -24.33 9.58 -18.56
CA GLY A 49 -23.31 8.74 -17.94
C GLY A 49 -23.58 8.47 -16.46
N THR A 50 -23.47 7.20 -16.05
CA THR A 50 -23.67 6.78 -14.66
C THR A 50 -22.47 7.13 -13.78
N ASP A 51 -22.71 7.47 -12.50
CA ASP A 51 -21.65 7.75 -11.52
C ASP A 51 -20.67 6.56 -11.37
N ALA A 52 -21.11 5.34 -11.64
CA ALA A 52 -20.26 4.14 -11.64
C ALA A 52 -19.20 4.15 -12.75
N PHE A 53 -19.51 4.70 -13.93
CA PHE A 53 -18.55 4.85 -15.03
C PHE A 53 -17.42 5.80 -14.66
N ILE A 54 -17.76 6.90 -13.98
CA ILE A 54 -16.79 7.91 -13.52
C ILE A 54 -15.89 7.31 -12.42
N ARG A 55 -16.40 6.47 -11.52
CA ARG A 55 -15.65 5.95 -10.35
C ARG A 55 -14.63 4.85 -10.67
N ARG A 56 -14.89 4.02 -11.67
CA ARG A 56 -14.02 2.88 -12.06
C ARG A 56 -12.55 3.25 -12.30
N PRO A 57 -12.20 4.23 -13.16
CA PRO A 57 -10.79 4.55 -13.42
C PRO A 57 -10.04 4.98 -12.16
N PHE A 58 -10.69 5.69 -11.22
CA PHE A 58 -10.08 6.09 -9.96
C PHE A 58 -9.84 4.91 -9.02
N LEU A 59 -10.79 3.96 -8.97
CA LEU A 59 -10.61 2.70 -8.24
C LEU A 59 -9.37 1.95 -8.73
N TYR A 60 -9.21 1.79 -10.05
CA TYR A 60 -8.03 1.16 -10.64
C TYR A 60 -6.74 1.91 -10.31
N ALA A 61 -6.70 3.25 -10.46
CA ALA A 61 -5.52 4.04 -10.15
C ALA A 61 -5.03 3.83 -8.72
N GLY A 62 -5.93 3.87 -7.73
CA GLY A 62 -5.56 3.65 -6.33
C GLY A 62 -5.13 2.21 -6.02
N THR A 63 -5.75 1.19 -6.63
CA THR A 63 -5.28 -0.20 -6.50
C THR A 63 -3.89 -0.41 -7.07
N LEU A 64 -3.63 0.13 -8.27
CA LEU A 64 -2.32 0.06 -8.91
C LEU A 64 -1.26 0.77 -8.07
N GLN A 65 -1.57 1.95 -7.55
CA GLN A 65 -0.64 2.69 -6.68
C GLN A 65 -0.29 1.89 -5.41
N GLY A 66 -1.29 1.24 -4.78
CA GLY A 66 -1.05 0.37 -3.64
C GLY A 66 -0.25 -0.89 -3.99
N ALA A 67 -0.55 -1.53 -5.12
CA ALA A 67 0.17 -2.70 -5.59
C ALA A 67 1.64 -2.39 -5.93
N PHE A 68 1.91 -1.28 -6.62
CA PHE A 68 3.27 -0.82 -6.89
C PHE A 68 4.03 -0.46 -5.61
N GLY A 69 3.37 0.21 -4.66
CA GLY A 69 3.95 0.49 -3.35
C GLY A 69 4.33 -0.79 -2.59
N ALA A 70 3.44 -1.79 -2.61
CA ALA A 70 3.69 -3.09 -1.99
C ALA A 70 4.84 -3.85 -2.67
N LEU A 71 4.89 -3.83 -4.00
CA LEU A 71 5.96 -4.45 -4.78
C LEU A 71 7.31 -3.79 -4.50
N LEU A 72 7.37 -2.46 -4.46
CA LEU A 72 8.58 -1.72 -4.11
C LEU A 72 9.02 -2.00 -2.68
N ALA A 73 8.09 -2.03 -1.72
CA ALA A 73 8.40 -2.40 -0.34
C ALA A 73 8.96 -3.83 -0.25
N TRP A 74 8.35 -4.77 -0.98
CA TRP A 74 8.85 -6.15 -1.05
C TRP A 74 10.27 -6.22 -1.62
N LEU A 75 10.55 -5.53 -2.73
CA LEU A 75 11.88 -5.46 -3.35
C LEU A 75 12.92 -4.85 -2.40
N LEU A 76 12.58 -3.77 -1.69
CA LEU A 76 13.48 -3.14 -0.74
C LEU A 76 13.83 -4.07 0.43
N VAL A 77 12.84 -4.76 0.99
CA VAL A 77 13.08 -5.71 2.09
C VAL A 77 13.88 -6.91 1.58
N ALA A 78 13.49 -7.49 0.44
CA ALA A 78 14.21 -8.60 -0.17
C ALA A 78 15.66 -8.23 -0.52
N GLY A 79 15.88 -7.05 -1.10
CA GLY A 79 17.21 -6.52 -1.41
C GLY A 79 18.06 -6.28 -0.16
N THR A 80 17.46 -5.73 0.90
CA THR A 80 18.16 -5.53 2.18
C THR A 80 18.56 -6.87 2.80
N LEU A 81 17.67 -7.85 2.81
CA LEU A 81 17.97 -9.20 3.30
C LEU A 81 19.05 -9.89 2.46
N ALA A 82 19.01 -9.73 1.14
CA ALA A 82 20.03 -10.26 0.25
C ALA A 82 21.40 -9.61 0.52
N LEU A 83 21.47 -8.30 0.73
CA LEU A 83 22.71 -7.60 1.07
C LEU A 83 23.27 -8.05 2.43
N MET A 84 22.40 -8.30 3.40
CA MET A 84 22.78 -8.74 4.75
C MET A 84 23.07 -10.25 4.84
N SER A 85 22.67 -11.05 3.85
CA SER A 85 22.84 -12.51 3.87
C SER A 85 24.29 -12.97 3.91
N GLY A 86 25.23 -12.18 3.37
CA GLY A 86 26.67 -12.45 3.49
C GLY A 86 27.14 -12.40 4.96
N PRO A 87 27.06 -11.23 5.62
CA PRO A 87 27.41 -11.08 7.04
C PRO A 87 26.61 -11.99 7.99
N ILE A 88 25.33 -12.22 7.71
CA ILE A 88 24.47 -13.11 8.51
C ILE A 88 24.87 -14.58 8.35
N GLY A 89 25.34 -14.99 7.16
CA GLY A 89 25.83 -16.35 6.90
C GLY A 89 27.13 -16.66 7.67
N GLU A 90 28.06 -15.71 7.73
CA GLU A 90 29.29 -15.85 8.53
C GLU A 90 28.99 -15.96 10.03
N LEU A 91 28.06 -15.15 10.54
CA LEU A 91 27.59 -15.24 11.92
C LEU A 91 26.85 -16.57 12.18
N GLY A 92 25.98 -17.01 11.26
CA GLY A 92 25.26 -18.28 11.38
C GLY A 92 26.19 -19.49 11.49
N ALA A 93 27.28 -19.50 10.70
CA ALA A 93 28.31 -20.54 10.77
C ALA A 93 29.07 -20.53 12.12
N LEU A 94 29.35 -19.34 12.68
CA LEU A 94 30.01 -19.16 13.99
C LEU A 94 29.12 -19.57 15.17
N TYR A 95 27.80 -19.39 15.07
CA TYR A 95 26.84 -19.73 16.13
C TYR A 95 26.21 -21.13 15.98
N GLY A 96 26.58 -21.91 14.95
CA GLY A 96 26.06 -23.27 14.73
C GLY A 96 24.57 -23.34 14.38
N THR A 97 23.91 -22.19 14.25
CA THR A 97 22.56 -22.09 13.71
C THR A 97 22.69 -22.22 12.21
N GLY A 98 22.13 -23.27 11.61
CA GLY A 98 22.01 -23.42 10.14
C GLY A 98 21.13 -22.33 9.54
N ALA A 99 21.55 -21.07 9.64
CA ALA A 99 20.91 -19.91 9.07
C ALA A 99 21.24 -19.90 7.58
N ALA A 100 20.61 -20.82 6.85
CA ALA A 100 20.33 -20.58 5.45
C ALA A 100 19.70 -19.20 5.38
N ALA A 101 20.26 -18.32 4.55
CA ALA A 101 19.78 -16.96 4.33
C ALA A 101 18.28 -16.96 4.07
N ALA A 102 17.48 -16.86 5.13
CA ALA A 102 16.05 -16.97 5.06
C ALA A 102 15.55 -15.60 4.60
N GLY A 103 15.34 -15.47 3.29
CA GLY A 103 14.59 -14.34 2.76
C GLY A 103 13.21 -14.23 3.43
N LEU A 104 12.48 -13.16 3.11
CA LEU A 104 11.07 -13.04 3.51
C LEU A 104 10.34 -14.34 3.15
N GLY A 105 9.94 -15.12 4.15
CA GLY A 105 9.21 -16.36 3.93
C GLY A 105 8.02 -16.15 3.00
N GLY A 106 7.68 -17.14 2.18
CA GLY A 106 6.64 -17.00 1.15
C GLY A 106 5.32 -16.42 1.68
N SER A 107 4.92 -16.84 2.89
CA SER A 107 3.72 -16.33 3.57
C SER A 107 3.83 -14.84 3.93
N ALA A 108 4.98 -14.37 4.42
CA ALA A 108 5.21 -12.96 4.75
C ALA A 108 5.24 -12.08 3.50
N SER A 109 5.87 -12.57 2.43
CA SER A 109 5.86 -11.92 1.11
C SER A 109 4.44 -11.76 0.57
N MET A 110 3.64 -12.83 0.62
CA MET A 110 2.23 -12.80 0.22
C MET A 110 1.40 -11.86 1.10
N ALA A 111 1.58 -11.88 2.42
CA ALA A 111 0.87 -11.01 3.34
C ALA A 111 1.19 -9.52 3.09
N LEU A 112 2.45 -9.19 2.80
CA LEU A 112 2.87 -7.83 2.49
C LEU A 112 2.26 -7.35 1.16
N LEU A 113 2.33 -8.17 0.10
CA LEU A 113 1.77 -7.82 -1.20
C LEU A 113 0.24 -7.69 -1.14
N ALA A 114 -0.43 -8.67 -0.52
CA ALA A 114 -1.89 -8.65 -0.35
C ALA A 114 -2.33 -7.51 0.56
N GLY A 115 -1.59 -7.22 1.63
CA GLY A 115 -1.86 -6.13 2.55
C GLY A 115 -1.73 -4.76 1.87
N GLY A 116 -0.66 -4.55 1.11
CA GLY A 116 -0.45 -3.29 0.39
C GLY A 116 -1.44 -3.07 -0.76
N ALA A 117 -1.75 -4.13 -1.52
CA ALA A 117 -2.81 -4.08 -2.54
C ALA A 117 -4.20 -3.85 -1.92
N GLY A 118 -4.50 -4.53 -0.80
CA GLY A 118 -5.74 -4.38 -0.04
C GLY A 118 -5.90 -2.98 0.54
N LEU A 119 -4.83 -2.40 1.12
CA LEU A 119 -4.82 -1.02 1.60
C LEU A 119 -5.01 -0.02 0.45
N GLY A 120 -4.39 -0.24 -0.71
CA GLY A 120 -4.61 0.59 -1.90
C GLY A 120 -6.05 0.52 -2.42
N TRP A 121 -6.63 -0.68 -2.46
CA TRP A 121 -8.02 -0.89 -2.85
C TRP A 121 -9.01 -0.22 -1.88
N LEU A 122 -8.86 -0.49 -0.57
CA LEU A 122 -9.69 0.12 0.47
C LEU A 122 -9.55 1.64 0.46
N GLY A 123 -8.32 2.13 0.33
CA GLY A 123 -8.04 3.56 0.30
C GLY A 123 -8.64 4.26 -0.89
N SER A 124 -8.54 3.65 -2.07
CA SER A 124 -9.19 4.14 -3.26
C SER A 124 -10.71 4.16 -3.10
N ARG A 125 -11.30 3.08 -2.60
CA ARG A 125 -12.76 2.98 -2.39
C ARG A 125 -13.29 4.04 -1.42
N ILE A 126 -12.62 4.19 -0.27
CA ILE A 126 -12.99 5.18 0.75
C ILE A 126 -12.82 6.61 0.22
N ALA A 127 -11.72 6.88 -0.48
CA ALA A 127 -11.46 8.17 -1.09
C ALA A 127 -12.52 8.54 -2.13
N VAL A 128 -12.81 7.64 -3.08
CA VAL A 128 -13.83 7.81 -4.11
C VAL A 128 -15.19 8.08 -3.47
N GLU A 129 -15.59 7.31 -2.46
CA GLU A 129 -16.89 7.49 -1.79
C GLU A 129 -17.01 8.79 -0.99
N ARG A 130 -15.93 9.26 -0.36
CA ARG A 130 -15.94 10.53 0.40
C ARG A 130 -15.84 11.75 -0.50
N HIS A 131 -15.04 11.68 -1.57
CA HIS A 131 -14.75 12.85 -2.40
C HIS A 131 -15.80 13.09 -3.46
N LEU A 132 -16.36 12.05 -4.09
CA LEU A 132 -17.51 12.26 -5.00
C LEU A 132 -18.74 12.78 -4.26
N ARG A 133 -18.95 12.39 -2.99
CA ARG A 133 -20.04 12.93 -2.14
C ARG A 133 -19.84 14.38 -1.67
N ARG A 134 -18.66 14.96 -1.89
CA ARG A 134 -18.40 16.38 -1.58
C ARG A 134 -18.48 17.28 -2.81
N ILE A 135 -18.40 16.70 -4.01
CA ILE A 135 -18.45 17.44 -5.28
C ILE A 135 -19.86 17.42 -5.87
N PHE A 136 -20.66 16.41 -5.52
CA PHE A 136 -22.08 16.26 -5.85
C PHE A 136 -22.91 16.22 -4.57
#